data_AF-A0AAJ7NAY5-F1
#
_entry.id   AF-A0AAJ7NAY5-F1
#
_cell.length_a   1.000
_cell.length_b   1.000
_cell.length_c   1.000
_cell.angle_alpha   90.00
_cell.angle_beta   90.00
_cell.angle_gamma   90.00
#
_symmetry.space_group_name_H-M   'P 1'
#
loop_
_entity.id
_entity.type
_entity.pdbx_description
1 polymer ?
#
loop_
_entity_poly.entity_id
_entity_poly.type
_entity_poly.pdbx_seq_one_letter_code
_entity_poly.pdbx_strand_id
1 'polypeptide(L)'
;MANGILSRLYRAFKRFDQAVDILLGRSLPPGHLLAIDCNALSHVQPTIIPGRSLKDILNDAILWAVPKKRRTIEKRLNRRFGVPKYNWKPHVPKTNIIMCRKCGHDYEVNTLCGYCYEKVKLETKEFKE
;
A
#
# COMPACT_ATOMS: atom_id res chain seq x y z
N MET A 1 25.22 -3.60 -47.92
CA MET A 1 25.65 -3.27 -46.54
C MET A 1 24.49 -3.09 -45.53
N ALA A 2 23.21 -3.04 -45.95
CA ALA A 2 22.06 -2.92 -45.04
C ALA A 2 21.70 -4.22 -44.29
N ASN A 3 21.90 -5.39 -44.92
CA ASN A 3 21.54 -6.69 -44.33
C ASN A 3 22.36 -7.04 -43.07
N GLY A 4 23.60 -6.56 -42.99
CA GLY A 4 24.44 -6.70 -41.80
C GLY A 4 23.98 -5.84 -40.62
N ILE A 5 23.38 -4.69 -40.89
CA ILE A 5 22.84 -3.79 -39.86
C ILE A 5 21.50 -4.33 -39.34
N LEU A 6 20.62 -4.76 -40.24
CA LEU A 6 19.34 -5.40 -39.89
C LEU A 6 19.52 -6.67 -39.06
N SER A 7 20.48 -7.53 -39.43
CA SER A 7 20.78 -8.75 -38.65
C SER A 7 21.38 -8.45 -37.27
N ARG A 8 22.14 -7.36 -37.14
CA ARG A 8 22.65 -6.87 -35.85
C ARG A 8 21.54 -6.32 -34.96
N LEU A 9 20.64 -5.52 -35.52
CA LEU A 9 19.48 -5.00 -34.80
C LEU A 9 18.56 -6.14 -34.37
N TYR A 10 18.25 -7.08 -35.26
CA TYR A 10 17.47 -8.27 -34.94
C TYR A 10 18.07 -9.06 -33.78
N ARG A 11 19.40 -9.25 -33.79
CA ARG A 11 20.12 -9.94 -32.72
C ARG A 11 20.11 -9.15 -31.40
N ALA A 12 20.14 -7.82 -31.47
CA ALA A 12 20.04 -6.95 -30.30
C ALA A 12 18.64 -7.02 -29.67
N PHE A 13 17.58 -6.96 -30.49
CA PHE A 13 16.20 -7.14 -30.02
C PHE A 13 15.98 -8.52 -29.40
N LYS A 14 16.47 -9.58 -30.03
CA LYS A 14 16.37 -10.95 -29.46
C LYS A 14 17.05 -11.08 -28.10
N ARG A 15 18.19 -10.41 -27.90
CA ARG A 15 18.90 -10.39 -26.60
C ARG A 15 18.19 -9.53 -25.57
N PHE A 16 17.57 -8.44 -26.00
CA PHE A 16 16.76 -7.60 -25.13
C PHE A 16 15.53 -8.36 -24.62
N ASP A 17 14.80 -9.04 -25.49
CA ASP A 17 13.64 -9.86 -25.10
C ASP A 17 14.05 -10.96 -24.11
N GLN A 18 15.16 -11.64 -24.37
CA GLN A 18 15.72 -12.63 -23.43
C GLN A 18 16.09 -12.02 -22.07
N ALA A 19 16.63 -10.81 -22.04
CA ALA A 19 16.97 -10.13 -20.79
C ALA A 19 15.71 -9.67 -20.04
N VAL A 20 14.69 -9.21 -20.75
CA VAL A 20 13.38 -8.84 -20.18
C VAL A 20 12.68 -10.07 -19.59
N ASP A 21 12.71 -11.20 -20.28
CA ASP A 21 12.18 -12.47 -19.78
C ASP A 21 12.90 -12.94 -18.50
N ILE A 22 14.22 -12.77 -18.41
CA ILE A 22 14.98 -13.15 -17.20
C ILE A 22 14.70 -12.18 -16.04
N LEU A 23 14.57 -10.88 -16.33
CA LEU A 23 14.39 -9.85 -15.30
C LEU A 23 12.95 -9.78 -14.76
N LEU A 24 11.95 -9.94 -15.63
CA LEU A 24 10.53 -9.93 -15.26
C LEU A 24 10.02 -11.34 -14.93
N GLY A 25 10.56 -12.38 -15.56
CA GLY A 25 10.18 -13.77 -15.38
C GLY A 25 10.86 -14.45 -14.19
N ARG A 26 10.69 -13.90 -12.98
CA ARG A 26 10.86 -14.67 -11.72
C ARG A 26 9.78 -15.76 -11.56
N SER A 27 9.56 -16.57 -12.59
CA SER A 27 8.89 -17.87 -12.47
C SER A 27 9.56 -18.91 -13.38
N LEU A 28 10.25 -19.83 -12.72
CA LEU A 28 10.51 -21.24 -13.06
C LEU A 28 11.10 -21.60 -14.46
N PRO A 29 12.28 -22.28 -14.50
CA PRO A 29 12.85 -22.85 -15.73
C PRO A 29 12.03 -24.05 -16.29
N PRO A 30 12.33 -24.49 -17.53
CA PRO A 30 11.41 -25.10 -18.48
C PRO A 30 11.25 -26.61 -18.25
N GLY A 31 10.03 -27.13 -18.29
CA GLY A 31 9.81 -28.56 -18.10
C GLY A 31 8.43 -29.12 -18.40
N HIS A 32 7.42 -28.29 -18.69
CA HIS A 32 6.14 -28.76 -19.23
C HIS A 32 5.60 -27.72 -20.21
N LEU A 33 5.61 -28.08 -21.49
CA LEU A 33 4.82 -27.41 -22.50
C LEU A 33 3.34 -27.68 -22.19
N LEU A 34 2.74 -26.86 -21.32
CA LEU A 34 1.32 -26.58 -21.44
C LEU A 34 1.19 -25.58 -22.58
N ALA A 35 1.17 -26.10 -23.81
CA ALA A 35 0.59 -25.37 -24.92
C ALA A 35 -0.89 -25.18 -24.58
N ILE A 36 -1.23 -24.04 -23.99
CA ILE A 36 -2.61 -23.58 -24.00
C ILE A 36 -2.87 -23.24 -25.46
N ASP A 37 -3.68 -24.07 -26.11
CA ASP A 37 -4.16 -23.80 -27.45
C ASP A 37 -5.01 -22.52 -27.40
N CYS A 38 -4.41 -21.41 -27.85
CA CYS A 38 -5.07 -20.10 -27.91
C CYS A 38 -6.23 -20.07 -28.92
N ASN A 39 -6.50 -21.15 -29.63
CA ASN A 39 -7.62 -21.24 -30.57
C ASN A 39 -9.00 -21.14 -29.89
N ALA A 40 -9.07 -21.26 -28.56
CA ALA A 40 -10.31 -21.09 -27.79
C ALA A 40 -10.49 -19.67 -27.20
N LEU A 41 -9.62 -18.69 -27.49
CA LEU A 41 -9.96 -17.29 -27.24
C LEU A 41 -10.87 -16.82 -28.38
N SER A 42 -12.12 -17.27 -28.32
CA SER A 42 -13.22 -16.76 -29.13
C SER A 42 -13.19 -15.23 -29.08
N HIS A 43 -12.66 -14.63 -30.14
CA HIS A 43 -12.90 -13.27 -30.61
C HIS A 43 -13.40 -12.32 -29.51
N VAL A 44 -12.54 -11.98 -28.53
CA VAL A 44 -12.81 -10.81 -27.69
C VAL A 44 -12.69 -9.63 -28.64
N GLN A 45 -13.83 -9.21 -29.17
CA GLN A 45 -13.98 -7.95 -29.86
C GLN A 45 -13.29 -6.90 -28.97
N PRO A 46 -12.23 -6.22 -29.44
CA PRO A 46 -11.78 -5.04 -28.73
C PRO A 46 -13.01 -4.13 -28.66
N THR A 47 -13.50 -3.82 -27.46
CA THR A 47 -14.45 -2.72 -27.30
C THR A 47 -13.71 -1.47 -27.72
N ILE A 48 -13.78 -1.17 -29.02
CA ILE A 48 -13.39 0.10 -29.61
C ILE A 48 -14.29 1.10 -28.91
N ILE A 49 -13.73 1.86 -27.96
CA ILE A 49 -14.38 3.07 -27.46
C ILE A 49 -14.25 4.06 -28.62
N PRO A 50 -15.32 4.38 -29.37
CA PRO A 50 -15.19 5.31 -30.47
C PRO A 50 -14.89 6.71 -29.90
N GLY A 51 -13.76 7.30 -30.34
CA GLY A 51 -13.55 8.75 -30.21
C GLY A 51 -12.41 9.24 -29.31
N ARG A 52 -11.37 8.45 -29.00
CA ARG A 52 -10.16 9.02 -28.35
C ARG A 52 -9.05 9.20 -29.36
N SER A 53 -8.62 10.45 -29.57
CA SER A 53 -7.49 10.75 -30.44
C SER A 53 -6.19 10.22 -29.82
N LEU A 54 -5.18 9.93 -30.64
CA LEU A 54 -3.83 9.55 -30.14
C LEU A 54 -3.27 10.60 -29.18
N LYS A 55 -3.67 11.87 -29.34
CA LYS A 55 -3.29 12.97 -28.44
C LYS A 55 -3.90 12.81 -27.05
N ASP A 56 -5.15 12.35 -26.96
CA ASP A 56 -5.81 12.09 -25.67
C ASP A 56 -5.17 10.92 -24.94
N ILE A 57 -4.76 9.89 -25.67
CA ILE A 57 -4.05 8.74 -25.12
C ILE A 57 -2.69 9.17 -24.55
N LEU A 58 -1.94 10.02 -25.27
CA LEU A 58 -0.65 10.52 -24.83
C LEU A 58 -0.76 11.49 -23.65
N ASN A 59 -1.80 12.34 -23.62
CA ASN A 59 -2.08 13.24 -22.50
C ASN A 59 -2.47 12.46 -21.23
N ASP A 60 -3.23 11.37 -21.37
CA ASP A 60 -3.57 10.48 -20.26
C ASP A 60 -2.40 9.58 -19.82
N ALA A 61 -1.47 9.27 -20.72
CA ALA A 61 -0.40 8.29 -20.49
C ALA A 61 0.74 8.77 -19.58
N ILE A 62 0.99 10.09 -19.45
CA ILE A 62 2.20 10.60 -18.77
C ILE A 62 1.85 11.41 -17.51
N LEU A 63 1.13 10.80 -16.57
CA LEU A 63 1.12 11.28 -15.18
C LEU A 63 1.42 10.10 -14.27
N TRP A 64 2.70 9.90 -14.01
CA TRP A 64 3.19 8.82 -13.16
C TRP A 64 2.90 9.21 -11.70
N ALA A 65 2.32 8.28 -10.93
CA ALA A 65 1.98 8.46 -9.51
C ALA A 65 0.95 9.56 -9.14
N VAL A 66 0.21 10.13 -10.09
CA VAL A 66 -0.86 11.11 -9.81
C VAL A 66 -2.24 10.44 -9.69
N PRO A 67 -3.10 10.81 -8.72
CA PRO A 67 -4.48 10.31 -8.65
C PRO A 67 -5.29 10.69 -9.89
N LYS A 68 -5.62 9.70 -10.73
CA LYS A 68 -6.39 9.92 -11.96
C LYS A 68 -7.86 10.28 -11.73
N LYS A 69 -8.44 9.88 -10.58
CA LYS A 69 -9.84 10.14 -10.24
C LYS A 69 -9.98 10.51 -8.77
N ARG A 70 -10.92 11.43 -8.48
CA ARG A 70 -11.31 11.76 -7.11
C ARG A 70 -11.91 10.54 -6.43
N ARG A 71 -11.47 10.25 -5.19
CA ARG A 71 -12.05 9.18 -4.38
C ARG A 71 -13.49 9.52 -3.98
N THR A 72 -14.38 8.53 -4.07
CA THR A 72 -15.75 8.61 -3.59
C THR A 72 -15.79 8.87 -2.08
N ILE A 73 -16.92 9.39 -1.60
CA ILE A 73 -17.11 9.72 -0.18
C ILE A 73 -16.95 8.46 0.68
N GLU A 74 -17.56 7.35 0.29
CA GLU A 74 -17.45 6.05 0.95
C GLU A 74 -15.99 5.59 1.12
N LYS A 75 -15.19 5.61 0.06
CA LYS A 75 -13.77 5.23 0.12
C LYS A 75 -12.97 6.16 1.04
N ARG A 76 -13.35 7.44 1.13
CA ARG A 76 -12.71 8.40 2.02
C ARG A 76 -13.08 8.16 3.47
N LEU A 77 -14.35 7.91 3.76
CA LEU A 77 -14.84 7.59 5.10
C LEU A 77 -14.26 6.27 5.60
N ASN A 78 -14.27 5.22 4.78
CA ASN A 78 -13.65 3.94 5.11
C ASN A 78 -12.14 4.08 5.36
N ARG A 79 -11.43 4.95 4.64
CA ARG A 79 -10.01 5.20 4.95
C ARG A 79 -9.80 5.99 6.24
N ARG A 80 -10.72 6.89 6.60
CA ARG A 80 -10.62 7.78 7.77
C ARG A 80 -10.98 7.05 9.06
N PHE A 81 -12.12 6.37 9.08
CA PHE A 81 -12.65 5.69 10.27
C PHE A 81 -12.32 4.19 10.25
N GLY A 82 -12.29 3.60 9.05
CA GLY A 82 -12.13 2.17 8.91
C GLY A 82 -13.38 1.41 9.38
N VAL A 83 -13.21 0.12 9.60
CA VAL A 83 -14.28 -0.78 10.02
C VAL A 83 -13.86 -1.40 11.35
N PRO A 84 -14.73 -1.40 12.39
CA PRO A 84 -14.38 -1.90 13.72
C PRO A 84 -13.79 -3.32 13.72
N LYS A 85 -14.28 -4.18 12.82
CA LYS A 85 -13.85 -5.59 12.70
C LYS A 85 -12.44 -5.76 12.07
N TYR A 86 -11.96 -4.78 11.30
CA TYR A 86 -10.74 -4.94 10.50
C TYR A 86 -9.64 -3.95 10.89
N ASN A 87 -9.93 -2.66 10.80
CA ASN A 87 -8.95 -1.60 11.04
C ASN A 87 -9.71 -0.39 11.56
N TRP A 88 -9.82 -0.29 12.88
CA TRP A 88 -10.44 0.84 13.55
C TRP A 88 -9.37 1.90 13.83
N LYS A 89 -9.53 3.08 13.22
CA LYS A 89 -8.60 4.21 13.38
C LYS A 89 -9.00 5.23 14.46
N PRO A 90 -10.30 5.43 14.78
CA PRO A 90 -10.69 6.33 15.86
C PRO A 90 -10.14 5.87 17.21
N HIS A 91 -10.00 6.85 18.11
CA HIS A 91 -9.58 6.59 19.47
C HIS A 91 -10.58 5.67 20.17
N VAL A 92 -10.06 4.63 20.83
CA VAL A 92 -10.84 3.71 21.64
C VAL A 92 -10.83 4.23 23.08
N PRO A 93 -11.99 4.32 23.75
CA PRO A 93 -12.03 4.75 25.14
C PRO A 93 -11.26 3.77 26.03
N LYS A 94 -10.41 4.29 26.92
CA LYS A 94 -9.69 3.47 27.91
C LYS A 94 -10.66 3.03 29.01
N THR A 95 -10.75 1.74 29.25
CA THR A 95 -11.57 1.13 30.33
C THR A 95 -10.80 0.94 31.63
N ASN A 96 -9.52 1.30 31.65
CA ASN A 96 -8.58 0.96 32.71
C ASN A 96 -8.31 2.14 33.65
N ILE A 97 -9.23 3.10 33.74
CA ILE A 97 -9.12 4.28 34.59
C ILE A 97 -9.93 4.01 35.85
N ILE A 98 -9.28 4.07 37.00
CA ILE A 98 -9.89 3.81 38.31
C ILE A 98 -9.58 4.95 39.30
N MET A 99 -10.47 5.15 40.27
CA MET A 99 -10.26 6.15 41.32
C MET A 99 -9.29 5.63 42.40
N CYS A 100 -8.33 6.47 42.81
CA CYS A 100 -7.41 6.17 43.89
C CYS A 100 -8.14 6.15 45.25
N ARG A 101 -7.93 5.11 46.05
CA ARG A 101 -8.53 4.97 47.39
C ARG A 101 -8.02 5.99 48.41
N LYS A 102 -6.84 6.58 48.19
CA LYS A 102 -6.21 7.52 49.14
C LYS A 102 -6.60 8.97 48.87
N CYS A 103 -6.50 9.42 47.62
CA CYS A 103 -6.69 10.81 47.24
C CYS A 103 -7.92 11.07 46.36
N GLY A 104 -8.65 10.03 45.94
CA GLY A 104 -9.82 10.15 45.06
C GLY A 104 -9.53 10.54 43.61
N HIS A 105 -8.25 10.73 43.22
CA HIS A 105 -7.90 11.07 41.84
C HIS A 105 -7.89 9.82 40.95
N ASP A 106 -8.27 10.01 39.69
CA ASP A 106 -8.22 8.96 38.68
C ASP A 106 -6.77 8.61 38.30
N TYR A 107 -6.53 7.32 38.11
CA TYR A 107 -5.24 6.80 37.64
C TYR A 107 -5.43 5.54 36.80
N GLU A 108 -4.40 5.19 36.03
CA GLU A 108 -4.44 3.99 35.18
C GLU A 108 -4.11 2.73 36.00
N VAL A 109 -4.86 1.66 35.77
CA VAL A 109 -4.56 0.32 36.34
C VAL A 109 -3.13 -0.09 35.95
N ASN A 110 -2.39 -0.69 36.89
CA ASN A 110 -0.97 -1.04 36.79
C ASN A 110 0.01 0.14 36.85
N THR A 111 -0.45 1.35 37.19
CA THR A 111 0.42 2.49 37.49
C THR A 111 0.16 3.02 38.89
N LEU A 112 1.15 3.71 39.48
CA LEU A 112 0.93 4.44 40.73
C LEU A 112 0.12 5.70 40.45
N CYS A 113 -0.70 6.12 41.41
CA CYS A 113 -1.41 7.39 41.32
C CYS A 113 -0.40 8.55 41.21
N GLY A 114 -0.47 9.30 40.11
CA GLY A 114 0.46 10.40 39.82
C GLY A 114 0.46 11.47 40.91
N TYR A 115 -0.73 11.83 41.42
CA TYR A 115 -0.87 12.83 42.48
C TYR A 115 -0.19 12.40 43.79
N CYS A 116 -0.47 11.18 44.27
CA CYS A 116 0.16 10.67 45.49
C CYS A 116 1.68 10.51 45.33
N TYR A 117 2.12 10.07 44.15
CA TYR A 117 3.54 9.92 43.84
C TYR A 117 4.26 11.27 43.85
N GLU A 118 3.67 12.31 43.28
CA GLU A 118 4.26 13.64 43.24
C GLU A 118 4.45 14.24 44.64
N LYS A 119 3.46 14.08 45.53
CA LYS A 119 3.56 14.51 46.93
C LYS A 119 4.75 13.84 47.64
N VAL A 120 4.85 12.51 47.57
CA VAL A 120 5.95 11.76 48.19
C VAL A 120 7.29 12.13 47.55
N LYS A 121 7.32 12.37 46.25
CA LYS A 121 8.53 12.79 45.53
C LYS A 121 9.04 14.15 46.02
N LEU A 122 8.16 15.10 46.32
CA LEU A 122 8.54 16.40 46.87
C LEU A 122 9.12 16.24 48.28
N GLU A 123 8.41 15.54 49.16
CA GLU A 123 8.87 15.23 50.53
C GLU A 123 10.26 14.54 50.50
N THR A 124 10.44 13.57 49.60
CA THR A 124 11.72 12.84 49.47
C THR A 124 12.86 13.70 48.93
N LYS A 125 12.56 14.77 48.17
CA LYS A 125 13.60 15.70 47.70
C LYS A 125 14.06 16.59 48.85
N GLU A 126 13.14 17.09 49.67
CA GLU A 126 13.45 17.90 50.85
C GLU A 126 14.34 17.14 51.84
N PHE A 127 14.16 15.82 52.00
CA PHE A 127 15.06 15.01 52.84
C PHE A 127 16.47 14.80 52.27
N LYS A 128 16.67 15.01 50.97
CA LYS A 128 17.97 14.83 50.31
C LYS A 128 18.80 16.10 50.29
N GLU A 129 18.16 17.25 50.43
CA GLU A 129 18.79 18.57 50.61
C GLU A 129 19.23 18.75 52.06
#